data_AF-A0A2G9Y3H7-F1
#
_entry.id   AF-A0A2G9Y3H7-F1
#
_cell.length_a   1.000
_cell.length_b   1.000
_cell.length_c   1.000
_cell.angle_alpha   90.00
_cell.angle_beta   90.00
_cell.angle_gamma   90.00
#
_symmetry.space_group_name_H-M   'P 1'
#
loop_
_entity.id
_entity.type
_entity.pdbx_description
1 polymer ?
#
loop_
_entity_poly.entity_id
_entity_poly.type
_entity_poly.pdbx_seq_one_letter_code
_entity_poly.pdbx_strand_id
1 'polypeptide(L)'
;MKIAGYIVVTVKFHKEDKRWTAYCEELGTATFGRSLPEAQERLKEAVLLHLNTLEDVGERERFFRENNIHFHSRKPKKTEQVTIKVPLDRSAFIQSYIQPLEKRVSA
;
A
#
# COMPACT_ATOMS: atom_id res chain seq x y z
N MET A 1 1.56 20.42 -1.09
CA MET A 1 1.81 19.18 -1.88
C MET A 1 0.61 18.90 -2.76
N LYS A 2 0.82 18.54 -4.03
CA LYS A 2 -0.27 18.24 -4.98
C LYS A 2 -0.33 16.73 -5.16
N ILE A 3 -1.51 16.13 -4.95
CA ILE A 3 -1.73 14.71 -5.20
C ILE A 3 -1.54 14.46 -6.69
N ALA A 4 -0.58 13.61 -7.04
CA ALA A 4 -0.28 13.20 -8.40
C ALA A 4 -1.34 12.23 -8.94
N GLY A 5 -1.81 11.34 -8.06
CA GLY A 5 -2.79 10.30 -8.35
C GLY A 5 -2.95 9.36 -7.19
N TYR A 6 -3.45 8.16 -7.46
CA TYR A 6 -3.77 7.14 -6.49
C TYR A 6 -3.31 5.78 -7.00
N ILE A 7 -2.87 4.93 -6.08
CA ILE A 7 -2.72 3.49 -6.35
C ILE A 7 -3.63 2.72 -5.42
N VAL A 8 -3.96 1.51 -5.82
CA VAL A 8 -4.65 0.55 -5.00
C VAL A 8 -3.67 -0.54 -4.65
N VAL A 9 -3.52 -0.82 -3.36
CA VAL A 9 -2.66 -1.87 -2.83
C VAL A 9 -3.48 -2.84 -1.98
N THR A 10 -3.01 -4.07 -1.89
CA THR A 10 -3.57 -5.12 -1.07
C THR A 10 -2.81 -5.17 0.24
N VAL A 11 -3.54 -5.00 1.34
CA VAL A 11 -2.97 -5.08 2.67
C VAL A 11 -3.52 -6.28 3.43
N LYS A 12 -2.60 -7.10 3.95
CA LYS A 12 -2.86 -8.30 4.74
C LYS A 12 -2.47 -8.05 6.19
N PHE A 13 -3.37 -8.34 7.11
CA PHE A 13 -3.15 -8.25 8.55
C PHE A 13 -3.25 -9.64 9.16
N HIS A 14 -2.25 -10.02 9.93
CA HIS A 14 -2.24 -11.25 10.70
C HIS A 14 -1.94 -10.95 12.16
N LYS A 15 -2.59 -11.70 13.05
CA LYS A 15 -2.33 -11.61 14.47
C LYS A 15 -1.37 -12.73 14.86
N GLU A 16 -0.20 -12.35 15.35
CA GLU A 16 0.81 -13.27 15.89
C GLU A 16 0.91 -13.02 17.40
N ASP A 17 0.40 -13.96 18.18
CA ASP A 17 0.32 -13.87 19.64
C ASP A 17 -0.33 -12.56 20.15
N LYS A 18 0.51 -11.64 20.63
CA LYS A 18 0.15 -10.34 21.22
C LYS A 18 0.39 -9.17 20.27
N ARG A 19 0.78 -9.43 19.01
CA ARG A 19 1.10 -8.41 18.01
C ARG A 19 0.30 -8.62 16.74
N TRP A 20 0.17 -7.53 16.00
CA TRP A 20 -0.41 -7.51 14.67
C TRP A 20 0.68 -7.18 13.68
N THR A 21 0.76 -7.96 12.62
CA THR A 21 1.66 -7.72 11.51
C THR A 21 0.82 -7.33 10.30
N ALA A 22 1.19 -6.24 9.67
CA ALA A 22 0.53 -5.66 8.51
C ALA A 22 1.51 -5.74 7.33
N TYR A 23 1.04 -6.25 6.19
CA TYR A 23 1.86 -6.50 5.01
C TYR A 23 1.19 -5.91 3.77
N CYS A 24 1.96 -5.22 2.94
CA CYS A 24 1.54 -4.71 1.64
C CYS A 24 2.11 -5.63 0.55
N GLU A 25 1.25 -6.35 -0.16
CA GLU A 25 1.65 -7.39 -1.12
C GLU A 25 2.46 -6.80 -2.29
N GLU A 26 2.00 -5.69 -2.87
CA GLU A 26 2.58 -5.10 -4.06
C GLU A 26 3.91 -4.36 -3.79
N LEU A 27 4.15 -3.94 -2.55
CA LEU A 27 5.37 -3.24 -2.14
C LEU A 27 6.34 -4.12 -1.35
N GLY A 28 5.96 -5.37 -1.06
CA GLY A 28 6.75 -6.26 -0.21
C GLY A 28 7.08 -5.69 1.17
N THR A 29 6.26 -4.76 1.67
CA THR A 29 6.56 -3.96 2.85
C THR A 29 5.74 -4.45 4.04
N ALA A 30 6.41 -4.76 5.15
CA ALA A 30 5.80 -5.28 6.37
C ALA A 30 6.02 -4.32 7.56
N THR A 31 5.04 -4.19 8.43
CA THR A 31 5.16 -3.51 9.72
C THR A 31 4.45 -4.29 10.81
N PHE A 32 4.76 -3.98 12.07
CA PHE A 32 4.12 -4.60 13.22
C PHE A 32 3.64 -3.55 14.22
N GLY A 33 2.56 -3.87 14.94
CA GLY A 33 1.96 -3.06 15.98
C GLY A 33 1.41 -3.92 17.13
N ARG A 34 1.10 -3.28 18.26
CA ARG A 34 0.42 -3.94 19.40
C ARG A 34 -1.08 -4.08 19.16
N SER A 35 -1.62 -3.34 18.18
CA SER A 35 -3.02 -3.37 17.79
C SER A 35 -3.15 -3.29 16.27
N LEU A 36 -4.31 -3.73 15.75
CA LEU A 36 -4.63 -3.63 14.32
C LEU A 36 -4.57 -2.18 13.81
N PRO A 37 -5.15 -1.16 14.49
CA PRO A 37 -5.02 0.23 14.05
C PRO A 37 -3.58 0.74 14.01
N GLU A 38 -2.75 0.37 15.01
CA GLU A 38 -1.34 0.78 15.05
C GLU A 38 -0.55 0.14 13.91
N ALA A 39 -0.73 -1.15 13.65
CA ALA A 39 -0.07 -1.85 12.55
C ALA A 39 -0.49 -1.26 11.20
N GLN A 40 -1.78 -0.93 11.05
CA GLN A 40 -2.30 -0.28 9.84
C GLN A 40 -1.69 1.11 9.62
N GLU A 41 -1.58 1.93 10.66
CA GLU A 41 -1.02 3.28 10.51
C GLU A 41 0.46 3.23 10.14
N ARG A 42 1.23 2.38 10.82
CA ARG A 42 2.64 2.15 10.47
C ARG A 42 2.81 1.64 9.05
N LEU A 43 1.94 0.74 8.59
CA LEU A 43 2.00 0.25 7.21
C LEU A 43 1.78 1.38 6.21
N LYS A 44 0.81 2.28 6.44
CA LYS A 44 0.57 3.44 5.56
C LYS A 44 1.78 4.37 5.49
N GLU A 45 2.39 4.66 6.64
CA GLU A 45 3.61 5.48 6.70
C GLU A 45 4.76 4.84 5.92
N ALA A 46 4.98 3.53 6.12
CA ALA A 46 6.01 2.78 5.42
C ALA A 46 5.76 2.73 3.89
N VAL A 47 4.51 2.51 3.48
CA VAL A 47 4.09 2.54 2.07
C VAL A 47 4.34 3.91 1.46
N LEU A 48 3.91 4.98 2.12
CA LEU A 48 4.14 6.35 1.66
C LEU A 48 5.64 6.66 1.53
N LEU A 49 6.43 6.26 2.53
CA LEU A 49 7.88 6.45 2.52
C LEU A 49 8.52 5.72 1.33
N HIS A 50 8.18 4.45 1.12
CA HIS A 50 8.67 3.64 -0.01
C HIS A 50 8.37 4.33 -1.35
N LEU A 51 7.12 4.74 -1.55
CA LEU A 51 6.68 5.39 -2.80
C LEU A 51 7.35 6.74 -3.02
N ASN A 52 7.63 7.49 -1.95
CA ASN A 52 8.37 8.75 -2.01
C ASN A 52 9.83 8.50 -2.41
N THR A 53 10.49 7.51 -1.79
CA THR A 53 11.86 7.14 -2.17
C THR A 53 11.94 6.72 -3.64
N LEU A 54 10.97 5.97 -4.15
CA LEU A 54 10.92 5.58 -5.57
C LEU A 54 10.78 6.79 -6.52
N GLU A 55 10.07 7.84 -6.12
CA GLU A 55 9.99 9.09 -6.91
C GLU A 55 11.31 9.84 -6.89
N ASP A 56 11.91 9.96 -5.71
CA ASP A 56 13.14 10.72 -5.51
C ASP A 56 14.30 10.13 -6.33
N VAL A 57 14.27 8.83 -6.63
CA VAL A 57 15.23 8.15 -7.52
C VAL A 57 14.73 7.95 -8.96
N GLY A 58 13.51 8.38 -9.29
CA GLY A 58 12.93 8.26 -10.64
C GLY A 58 12.48 6.84 -11.05
N GLU A 59 12.40 5.90 -10.11
CA GLU A 59 12.09 4.48 -10.39
C GLU A 59 10.60 4.13 -10.22
N ARG A 60 9.76 5.07 -9.77
CA ARG A 60 8.35 4.81 -9.44
C ARG A 60 7.55 4.18 -10.59
N GLU A 61 7.66 4.71 -11.80
CA GLU A 61 6.93 4.17 -12.96
C GLU A 61 7.41 2.77 -13.36
N ARG A 62 8.73 2.54 -13.31
CA ARG A 62 9.33 1.24 -13.59
C ARG A 62 8.87 0.20 -12.56
N PHE A 63 8.91 0.55 -11.27
CA PHE A 63 8.46 -0.31 -10.18
C PHE A 63 6.98 -0.68 -10.33
N PHE A 64 6.10 0.27 -10.66
CA PHE A 64 4.68 -0.01 -10.89
C PHE A 64 4.45 -1.00 -12.02
N ARG A 65 5.18 -0.87 -13.13
CA ARG A 65 5.11 -1.79 -14.25
C ARG A 65 5.58 -3.20 -13.87
N GLU A 66 6.68 -3.32 -13.15
CA GLU A 66 7.24 -4.61 -12.73
C GLU A 66 6.36 -5.33 -11.70
N ASN A 67 5.67 -4.57 -10.83
CA ASN A 67 4.82 -5.13 -9.76
C ASN A 67 3.31 -5.12 -10.09
N ASN A 68 2.93 -4.85 -11.34
CA ASN A 68 1.53 -4.78 -11.81
C ASN A 68 0.64 -3.81 -10.99
N ILE A 69 1.22 -2.71 -10.50
CA ILE A 69 0.49 -1.67 -9.78
C ILE A 69 -0.11 -0.69 -10.81
N HIS A 70 -1.42 -0.50 -10.76
CA HIS A 70 -2.10 0.45 -11.63
C HIS A 70 -2.15 1.85 -11.02
N PHE A 71 -1.72 2.85 -11.79
CA PHE A 71 -1.82 4.26 -11.42
C PHE A 71 -3.16 4.84 -11.87
N HIS A 72 -3.89 5.46 -10.94
CA HIS A 72 -5.15 6.14 -11.19
C HIS A 72 -4.96 7.66 -11.06
N SER A 73 -5.30 8.40 -12.11
CA SER A 73 -5.26 9.89 -12.08
C SER A 73 -6.36 10.51 -11.20
N ARG A 74 -7.41 9.74 -10.87
CA ARG A 74 -8.52 10.14 -9.99
C ARG A 74 -8.70 9.10 -8.89
N LYS A 75 -9.27 9.51 -7.76
CA LYS A 75 -9.53 8.58 -6.65
C LYS A 75 -10.50 7.48 -7.11
N PRO A 76 -10.09 6.20 -7.12
CA PRO A 76 -10.99 5.13 -7.52
C PRO A 76 -12.17 5.04 -6.55
N LYS A 77 -13.36 4.74 -7.06
CA LYS A 77 -14.54 4.53 -6.21
C LYS A 77 -14.37 3.18 -5.51
N LYS A 78 -14.72 3.09 -4.22
CA LYS A 78 -14.63 1.83 -3.45
C LYS A 78 -15.39 0.64 -4.10
N THR A 79 -16.32 0.93 -5.01
CA THR A 79 -17.14 -0.03 -5.76
C THR A 79 -16.53 -0.49 -7.09
N GLU A 80 -15.45 0.14 -7.57
CA GLU A 80 -14.68 -0.40 -8.69
C GLU A 80 -13.92 -1.60 -8.14
N GLN A 81 -14.38 -2.80 -8.52
CA GLN A 81 -13.97 -4.08 -7.96
C GLN A 81 -12.45 -4.26 -8.06
N VAL A 82 -11.73 -3.93 -6.98
CA VAL A 82 -10.34 -4.32 -6.82
C VAL A 82 -10.36 -5.82 -6.58
N THR A 83 -10.00 -6.59 -7.62
CA THR A 83 -9.92 -8.03 -7.51
C THR A 83 -8.69 -8.38 -6.69
N ILE A 84 -8.89 -8.68 -5.40
CA ILE A 84 -7.83 -9.14 -4.51
C ILE A 84 -7.49 -10.58 -4.90
N LYS A 85 -6.34 -10.80 -5.53
CA LYS A 85 -5.86 -12.13 -5.96
C LYS A 85 -4.94 -12.76 -4.92
N VAL A 86 -5.41 -12.90 -3.69
CA VAL A 86 -4.64 -13.56 -2.63
C VAL A 86 -5.35 -14.84 -2.18
N PRO A 87 -4.60 -15.88 -1.77
CA PRO A 87 -5.21 -17.08 -1.18
C PRO A 87 -6.09 -16.70 0.00
N LEU A 88 -7.28 -17.32 0.09
CA LEU A 88 -8.18 -17.11 1.22
C LEU A 88 -7.54 -17.66 2.49
N ASP A 89 -6.97 -16.77 3.29
CA ASP A 89 -6.38 -17.09 4.58
C ASP A 89 -7.36 -16.72 5.70
N ARG A 90 -8.02 -17.72 6.29
CA ARG A 90 -8.99 -17.51 7.38
C ARG A 90 -8.35 -16.93 8.65
N SER A 91 -7.02 -16.96 8.76
CA SER A 91 -6.28 -16.39 9.88
C SER A 91 -5.87 -14.93 9.66
N ALA A 92 -6.11 -14.39 8.46
CA ALA A 92 -5.71 -13.05 8.09
C ALA A 92 -6.91 -12.18 7.68
N PHE A 93 -6.86 -10.91 8.06
CA PHE A 93 -7.77 -9.90 7.57
C PHE A 93 -7.14 -9.22 6.35
N ILE A 94 -7.86 -9.20 5.22
CA ILE A 94 -7.35 -8.71 3.94
C ILE A 94 -8.28 -7.62 3.45
N GLN A 95 -7.72 -6.49 3.05
CA GLN A 95 -8.47 -5.38 2.46
C GLN A 95 -7.65 -4.66 1.39
N SER A 96 -8.34 -4.01 0.45
CA SER A 96 -7.70 -3.04 -0.44
C SER A 96 -7.56 -1.69 0.25
N TYR A 97 -6.46 -1.00 -0.05
CA TYR A 97 -6.18 0.33 0.46
C TYR A 97 -5.81 1.27 -0.69
N ILE A 98 -6.46 2.44 -0.70
CA ILE A 98 -6.20 3.48 -1.70
C ILE A 98 -5.15 4.43 -1.13
N GLN A 99 -3.93 4.34 -1.65
CA GLN A 99 -2.82 5.20 -1.26
C GLN A 99 -2.74 6.41 -2.20
N PRO A 100 -2.83 7.65 -1.68
CA PRO A 100 -2.53 8.83 -2.48
C PRO A 100 -1.03 8.92 -2.76
N LEU A 101 -0.68 9.34 -3.98
CA LEU A 101 0.68 9.60 -4.40
C LEU A 101 0.94 11.10 -4.43
N GLU A 102 2.09 11.50 -3.88
CA GLU A 102 2.56 12.87 -3.98
C GLU A 102 3.56 13.01 -5.12
N LYS A 103 3.45 14.10 -5.88
CA LYS A 103 4.50 14.50 -6.82
C LYS A 103 5.54 15.29 -6.02
N ARG A 104 6.75 14.75 -5.89
CA ARG A 104 7.87 15.50 -5.34
C ARG A 104 8.55 16.21 -6.49
N VAL A 105 8.60 17.54 -6.43
CA VAL A 105 9.41 18.32 -7.37
C VAL A 105 10.84 18.19 -6.87
N SER A 106 11.69 17.47 -7.60
CA SER A 106 13.13 17.57 -7.43
C SER A 106 13.51 19.04 -7.68
N ALA A 107 13.91 19.73 -6.62
CA ALA A 107 14.42 21.10 -6.70
C ALA A 107 15.80 21.12 -7.37
#